data_AF-A0A1C3XXE8-F1
#
_entry.id   AF-A0A1C3XXE8-F1
#
_cell.length_a   1.000
_cell.length_b   1.000
_cell.length_c   1.000
_cell.angle_alpha   90.00
_cell.angle_beta   90.00
_cell.angle_gamma   90.00
#
_symmetry.space_group_name_H-M   'P 1'
#
loop_
_entity.id
_entity.type
_entity.pdbx_description
1 polymer ?
#
loop_
_entity_poly.entity_id
_entity_poly.type
_entity_poly.pdbx_seq_one_letter_code
_entity_poly.pdbx_strand_id
1 'polypeptide(L)'
;MHDATFGETAKDIFISLLARLKRIAMLCLNGGKEDEWGYALVTEPVTDINTKMPITGHVMQKVVDGTFVYRLMTEEECEDFDAGRSW
;
A
#
# COMPACT_ATOMS: atom_id res chain seq x y z
N MET A 1 15.21 -37.23 21.23
CA MET A 1 14.20 -36.15 21.24
C MET A 1 14.99 -34.85 21.35
N HIS A 2 14.64 -33.83 20.56
CA HIS A 2 15.38 -32.58 20.23
C HIS A 2 16.11 -32.65 18.89
N ASP A 3 15.39 -32.40 17.78
CA ASP A 3 16.02 -31.99 16.51
C ASP A 3 15.06 -31.31 15.50
N ALA A 4 14.02 -30.60 15.97
CA ALA A 4 13.04 -29.96 15.07
C ALA A 4 12.92 -28.44 15.23
N THR A 5 13.48 -27.84 16.27
CA THR A 5 13.09 -26.47 16.69
C THR A 5 13.90 -25.36 16.02
N PHE A 6 15.14 -25.61 15.57
CA PHE A 6 15.98 -24.56 14.97
C PHE A 6 15.62 -24.22 13.52
N GLY A 7 15.12 -25.20 12.76
CA GLY A 7 14.76 -25.03 11.35
C GLY A 7 13.47 -24.22 11.14
N GLU A 8 12.47 -24.39 12.01
CA GLU A 8 11.23 -23.61 11.97
C GLU A 8 11.50 -22.14 12.30
N THR A 9 12.24 -21.85 13.37
CA THR A 9 12.50 -20.46 13.81
C THR A 9 13.30 -19.67 12.79
N ALA A 10 14.30 -20.27 12.13
CA ALA A 10 15.09 -19.59 11.10
C ALA A 10 14.23 -19.24 9.87
N LYS A 11 13.28 -20.11 9.51
CA LYS A 11 12.36 -19.90 8.40
C LYS A 11 11.37 -18.77 8.71
N ASP A 12 10.83 -18.72 9.92
CA ASP A 12 9.97 -17.62 10.38
C ASP A 12 10.70 -16.27 10.38
N ILE A 13 11.94 -16.23 10.87
CA ILE A 13 12.76 -15.01 10.84
C ILE A 13 12.99 -14.56 9.40
N PHE A 14 13.33 -15.48 8.50
CA PHE A 14 13.56 -15.16 7.08
C PHE A 14 12.29 -14.66 6.38
N ILE A 15 11.13 -15.28 6.65
CA ILE A 15 9.84 -14.84 6.12
C ILE A 15 9.47 -13.45 6.64
N SER A 16 9.69 -13.20 7.94
CA SER A 16 9.41 -11.89 8.54
C SER A 16 10.31 -10.78 7.96
N LEU A 17 11.59 -11.10 7.69
CA LEU A 17 12.54 -10.18 7.05
C LEU A 17 12.13 -9.88 5.61
N LEU A 18 11.75 -10.91 4.83
CA LEU A 18 11.26 -10.74 3.48
C LEU A 18 9.98 -9.90 3.43
N ALA A 19 9.05 -10.12 4.38
CA ALA A 19 7.84 -9.31 4.49
C ALA A 19 8.16 -7.83 4.76
N ARG A 20 9.11 -7.55 5.67
CA ARG A 20 9.59 -6.18 5.94
C ARG A 20 10.28 -5.55 4.73
N LEU A 21 11.15 -6.28 4.04
CA LEU A 21 11.82 -5.80 2.83
C LEU A 21 10.82 -5.51 1.71
N LYS A 22 9.80 -6.36 1.54
CA LYS A 22 8.72 -6.13 0.58
C LYS A 22 7.91 -4.88 0.92
N ARG A 23 7.60 -4.67 2.20
CA ARG A 23 6.96 -3.43 2.67
C ARG A 23 7.82 -2.21 2.32
N ILE A 24 9.09 -2.20 2.73
CA ILE A 24 10.02 -1.10 2.44
C ILE A 24 10.15 -0.85 0.93
N ALA A 25 10.26 -1.89 0.12
CA ALA A 25 10.32 -1.77 -1.34
C ALA A 25 9.05 -1.14 -1.93
N MET A 26 7.86 -1.49 -1.44
CA MET A 26 6.60 -0.84 -1.86
C MET A 26 6.56 0.64 -1.47
N LEU A 27 7.03 1.00 -0.28
CA LEU A 27 7.12 2.39 0.16
C LEU A 27 8.07 3.20 -0.74
N CYS A 28 9.23 2.62 -1.09
CA CYS A 28 10.21 3.28 -1.93
C CYS A 28 9.78 3.40 -3.40
N LEU A 29 9.06 2.41 -3.94
CA LEU A 29 8.65 2.40 -5.35
C LEU A 29 7.45 3.33 -5.63
N ASN A 30 6.53 3.47 -4.68
CA ASN A 30 5.28 4.19 -4.89
C ASN A 30 5.15 5.47 -4.05
N GLY A 31 6.18 5.85 -3.28
CA GLY A 31 6.24 7.12 -2.54
C GLY A 31 5.28 7.25 -1.35
N GLY A 32 4.40 6.27 -1.12
CA GLY A 32 3.52 6.23 0.05
C GLY A 32 4.28 5.74 1.28
N LYS A 33 4.09 6.40 2.43
CA LYS A 33 4.51 5.88 3.73
C LYS A 33 3.49 4.86 4.23
N GLU A 34 3.94 3.92 5.07
CA GLU A 34 3.05 2.95 5.73
C GLU A 34 2.05 3.77 6.56
N ASP A 35 0.77 3.44 6.44
CA ASP A 35 -0.37 4.17 7.05
C ASP A 35 -0.68 5.59 6.54
N GLU A 36 0.09 6.15 5.61
CA GLU A 36 -0.19 7.46 5.00
C GLU A 36 -0.89 7.33 3.65
N TRP A 37 -1.91 8.15 3.41
CA TRP A 37 -2.59 8.21 2.11
C TRP A 37 -1.74 9.02 1.12
N GLY A 38 -1.31 8.36 0.05
CA GLY A 38 -0.65 8.98 -1.10
C GLY A 38 -1.56 9.00 -2.31
N TYR A 39 -1.35 9.96 -3.20
CA TYR A 39 -2.01 10.01 -4.49
C TYR A 39 -1.44 8.94 -5.44
N ALA A 40 -2.31 8.28 -6.21
CA ALA A 40 -1.93 7.33 -7.24
C ALA A 40 -2.88 7.40 -8.45
N LEU A 41 -2.35 7.08 -9.64
CA LEU A 41 -3.15 6.87 -10.85
C LEU A 41 -3.28 5.37 -11.11
N VAL A 42 -4.50 4.84 -11.06
CA VAL A 42 -4.81 3.45 -11.37
C VAL A 42 -5.47 3.34 -12.74
N THR A 43 -4.84 2.61 -13.66
CA THR A 43 -5.33 2.39 -15.02
C THR A 43 -6.26 1.18 -15.13
N GLU A 44 -6.14 0.25 -14.19
CA GLU A 44 -7.01 -0.93 -14.08
C GLU A 44 -8.00 -0.75 -12.91
N PRO A 45 -9.20 -1.36 -12.98
CA PRO A 45 -10.18 -1.26 -11.90
C PRO A 45 -9.66 -1.88 -10.61
N VAL A 46 -9.58 -1.08 -9.54
CA VAL A 46 -9.25 -1.53 -8.18
C VAL A 46 -10.48 -1.44 -7.28
N THR A 47 -10.54 -2.24 -6.22
CA THR A 47 -11.67 -2.19 -5.28
C THR A 47 -11.46 -1.09 -4.25
N ASP A 48 -12.43 -0.19 -4.15
CA ASP A 48 -12.47 0.85 -3.12
C ASP A 48 -12.69 0.24 -1.73
N ILE A 49 -11.87 0.65 -0.75
CA ILE A 49 -11.94 0.11 0.61
C ILE A 49 -13.24 0.48 1.34
N ASN A 50 -13.84 1.63 1.04
CA ASN A 50 -15.02 2.15 1.74
C ASN A 50 -16.31 1.61 1.13
N THR A 51 -16.46 1.75 -0.18
CA THR A 51 -17.68 1.43 -0.92
C THR A 51 -17.71 -0.01 -1.44
N LYS A 52 -16.56 -0.70 -1.49
CA LYS A 52 -16.38 -2.03 -2.09
C LYS A 52 -16.72 -2.08 -3.59
N MET A 53 -16.84 -0.92 -4.23
CA MET A 53 -17.08 -0.80 -5.67
C MET A 53 -15.76 -0.75 -6.45
N PRO A 54 -15.75 -1.16 -7.72
CA PRO A 54 -14.60 -0.96 -8.60
C PRO A 54 -14.43 0.54 -8.91
N ILE A 55 -13.20 1.03 -8.82
CA ILE A 55 -12.81 2.41 -9.09
C ILE A 55 -11.59 2.46 -10.01
N THR A 56 -11.48 3.49 -10.82
CA THR A 56 -10.41 3.71 -11.82
C THR A 56 -10.04 5.19 -11.87
N GLY A 57 -8.81 5.51 -12.26
CA GLY A 57 -8.35 6.90 -12.41
C GLY A 57 -7.54 7.40 -11.22
N HIS A 58 -7.73 8.65 -10.83
CA HIS A 58 -7.03 9.28 -9.72
C HIS A 58 -7.62 8.81 -8.39
N VAL A 59 -6.79 8.21 -7.53
CA VAL A 59 -7.23 7.59 -6.28
C VAL A 59 -6.24 7.89 -5.15
N MET A 60 -6.71 7.79 -3.92
CA MET A 60 -5.83 7.71 -2.76
C MET A 60 -5.45 6.24 -2.53
N GLN A 61 -4.16 6.00 -2.33
CA GLN A 61 -3.57 4.71 -2.05
C GLN A 61 -2.82 4.76 -0.72
N LYS A 62 -2.94 3.73 0.10
CA LYS A 62 -2.02 3.53 1.23
C LYS A 62 -1.64 2.07 1.37
N VAL A 63 -0.55 1.81 2.07
CA VAL A 63 -0.16 0.45 2.44
C VAL A 63 -0.71 0.16 3.84
N VAL A 64 -1.52 -0.89 3.95
CA VAL A 64 -1.99 -1.45 5.23
C VAL A 64 -1.55 -2.91 5.27
N ASP A 65 -0.77 -3.26 6.29
CA ASP A 65 -0.24 -4.61 6.50
C ASP A 65 0.56 -5.19 5.31
N GLY A 66 1.12 -4.34 4.46
CA GLY A 66 1.84 -4.74 3.25
C GLY A 66 0.96 -5.03 2.03
N THR A 67 -0.33 -4.69 2.12
CA THR A 67 -1.28 -4.70 1.00
C THR A 67 -1.69 -3.28 0.64
N PHE A 68 -1.85 -2.99 -0.65
CA PHE A 68 -2.39 -1.71 -1.07
C PHE A 68 -3.89 -1.66 -0.88
N VAL A 69 -4.34 -0.59 -0.25
CA VAL A 69 -5.74 -0.25 -0.18
C VAL A 69 -5.96 1.05 -0.92
N TYR A 70 -7.08 1.11 -1.64
CA TYR A 70 -7.42 2.20 -2.53
C TYR A 70 -8.73 2.81 -2.09
N ARG A 71 -8.86 4.12 -2.26
CA ARG A 71 -10.15 4.81 -2.18
C ARG A 71 -10.23 5.92 -3.20
N LEU A 72 -11.44 6.29 -3.60
CA LEU A 72 -11.65 7.53 -4.34
C LEU A 72 -11.17 8.73 -3.52
N MET A 73 -10.60 9.70 -4.24
CA MET A 73 -10.30 11.01 -3.70
C MET A 73 -11.60 11.73 -3.33
N THR A 74 -11.58 12.49 -2.24
CA THR A 74 -12.66 13.44 -1.96
C THR A 74 -12.57 14.65 -2.88
N GLU A 75 -13.64 15.44 -2.97
CA GLU A 75 -13.66 16.68 -3.75
C GLU A 75 -12.57 17.66 -3.27
N GLU A 76 -12.41 17.81 -1.94
CA GLU A 76 -11.34 18.61 -1.33
C GLU A 76 -9.93 18.10 -1.71
N GLU A 77 -9.71 16.78 -1.68
CA GLU A 77 -8.42 16.19 -2.06
C GLU A 77 -8.10 16.35 -3.55
N CYS A 78 -9.13 16.36 -4.40
CA CYS A 78 -8.98 16.68 -5.82
C CYS A 78 -8.60 18.15 -6.02
N GLU A 79 -9.24 19.07 -5.31
CA GLU A 79 -8.92 20.50 -5.38
C GLU A 79 -7.48 20.79 -4.91
N ASP A 80 -7.05 20.20 -3.80
CA ASP A 80 -5.67 20.31 -3.31
C ASP A 80 -4.65 19.73 -4.31
N PHE A 81 -4.98 18.60 -4.93
CA PHE A 81 -4.15 17.98 -5.95
C PHE A 81 -4.03 18.84 -7.22
N ASP A 82 -5.15 19.40 -7.69
CA ASP A 82 -5.18 20.28 -8.87
C ASP A 82 -4.50 21.63 -8.58
N ALA A 83 -4.67 22.19 -7.37
CA ALA A 83 -3.95 23.38 -6.93
C ALA A 83 -2.44 23.15 -6.88
N GLY A 84 -2.01 21.97 -6.41
CA GLY A 84 -0.61 21.52 -6.44
C GLY A 84 -0.03 21.28 -7.85
N ARG A 85 -0.84 21.38 -8.91
CA ARG A 85 -0.43 21.28 -10.32
C ARG A 85 -0.43 22.61 -11.06
N SER A 86 -0.94 23.67 -10.43
CA SER A 86 -1.09 25.00 -11.01
C SER A 86 0.17 25.89 -10.91
N TRP A 87 1.33 25.30 -10.59
CA TRP A 87 2.65 25.94 -10.56
C TRP A 87 3.64 25.23 -11.48
#